data_AF-A0A7S2APS1-F1
#
_entry.id   AF-A0A7S2APS1-F1
#
_cell.length_a   1.000
_cell.length_b   1.000
_cell.length_c   1.000
_cell.angle_alpha   90.00
_cell.angle_beta   90.00
_cell.angle_gamma   90.00
#
_symmetry.space_group_name_H-M   'P 1'
#
loop_
_entity.id
_entity.type
_entity.pdbx_description
1 polymer ?
#
loop_
_entity_poly.entity_id
_entity_poly.type
_entity_poly.pdbx_seq_one_letter_code
_entity_poly.pdbx_strand_id
1 'polypeptide(L)'
;REVGTPRAWSARRVISHFNLQSLAEVRWAMPSLTAHALENALNTSAHVVEVPVAWCPPKSNVHPREAWSQPIVAWTSEDPNTMHTGLTLNDALNTIIAKKPSMGILINIRDPRALQPALKLIDVEARFHNLKGPIFIKAELLSA
;
A
#
# COMPACT_ATOMS: atom_id res chain seq x y z
N ARG A 1 -17.96 1.27 -20.50
CA ARG A 1 -18.02 0.14 -19.53
C ARG A 1 -18.29 0.76 -18.19
N GLU A 2 -19.46 0.52 -17.60
CA GLU A 2 -19.72 0.94 -16.22
C GLU A 2 -18.77 0.14 -15.30
N VAL A 3 -17.89 0.86 -14.62
CA VAL A 3 -17.01 0.26 -13.63
C VAL A 3 -17.88 0.00 -12.41
N GLY A 4 -18.28 -1.26 -12.22
CA GLY A 4 -19.02 -1.67 -11.03
C GLY A 4 -18.23 -1.29 -9.78
N THR A 5 -18.92 -0.77 -8.75
CA THR A 5 -18.29 -0.43 -7.48
C THR A 5 -17.53 -1.65 -6.92
N PRO A 6 -16.25 -1.51 -6.53
CA PRO A 6 -15.49 -2.62 -5.97
C PRO A 6 -16.22 -3.22 -4.78
N ARG A 7 -16.58 -4.51 -4.85
CA ARG A 7 -17.18 -5.21 -3.70
C ARG A 7 -16.13 -5.30 -2.59
N ALA A 8 -16.52 -4.87 -1.39
CA ALA A 8 -15.70 -5.01 -0.19
C ALA A 8 -15.26 -6.47 0.04
N TRP A 9 -14.08 -6.63 0.65
CA TRP A 9 -13.56 -7.94 1.02
C TRP A 9 -14.20 -8.41 2.33
N SER A 10 -14.96 -9.50 2.27
CA SER A 10 -15.45 -10.19 3.47
C SER A 10 -14.45 -11.23 3.96
N ALA A 11 -14.52 -11.58 5.24
CA ALA A 11 -13.72 -12.66 5.83
C ALA A 11 -13.77 -13.95 5.00
N ARG A 12 -14.96 -14.40 4.61
CA ARG A 12 -15.16 -15.59 3.77
C ARG A 12 -14.49 -15.47 2.40
N ARG A 13 -14.52 -14.28 1.79
CA ARG A 13 -13.86 -14.04 0.50
C ARG A 13 -12.35 -14.08 0.62
N VAL A 14 -11.78 -13.55 1.70
CA VAL A 14 -10.33 -13.64 1.99
C VAL A 14 -9.90 -15.10 2.19
N ILE A 15 -10.62 -15.85 3.02
CA ILE A 15 -10.38 -17.28 3.25
C ILE A 15 -10.38 -18.05 1.92
N SER A 16 -11.43 -17.87 1.11
CA SER A 16 -11.55 -18.55 -0.19
C SER A 16 -10.46 -18.14 -1.18
N HIS A 17 -10.06 -16.87 -1.19
CA HIS A 17 -9.05 -16.34 -2.12
C HIS A 17 -7.66 -16.91 -1.82
N PHE A 18 -7.31 -17.07 -0.55
CA PHE A 18 -6.04 -17.67 -0.13
C PHE A 18 -6.10 -19.18 0.09
N ASN A 19 -7.25 -19.82 -0.17
CA ASN A 19 -7.48 -21.25 0.07
C ASN A 19 -7.17 -21.69 1.52
N LEU A 20 -7.66 -20.92 2.49
CA LEU A 20 -7.47 -21.17 3.92
C LEU A 20 -8.70 -21.86 4.53
N GLN A 21 -8.57 -22.41 5.73
CA GLN A 21 -9.72 -22.87 6.52
C GLN A 21 -10.23 -21.76 7.45
N SER A 22 -9.34 -20.89 7.92
CA SER A 22 -9.65 -19.79 8.83
C SER A 22 -8.84 -18.53 8.54
N LEU A 23 -9.31 -17.36 9.02
CA LEU A 23 -8.56 -16.11 8.92
C LEU A 23 -7.27 -16.13 9.77
N ALA A 24 -7.18 -16.98 10.80
CA ALA A 24 -6.01 -17.09 11.65
C ALA A 24 -4.79 -17.66 10.89
N GLU A 25 -5.01 -18.34 9.77
CA GLU A 25 -3.95 -18.88 8.91
C GLU A 25 -3.35 -17.83 7.96
N VAL A 26 -3.88 -16.61 7.94
CA VAL A 26 -3.34 -15.53 7.11
C VAL A 26 -1.93 -15.17 7.62
N ARG A 27 -0.92 -15.62 6.86
CA ARG A 27 0.47 -15.23 7.00
C ARG A 27 0.74 -13.83 6.44
N TRP A 28 1.35 -12.99 7.26
CA TRP A 28 1.78 -11.63 6.92
C TRP A 28 3.28 -11.63 6.67
N ALA A 29 3.73 -10.98 5.60
CA ALA A 29 5.13 -10.72 5.37
C ALA A 29 5.60 -9.58 6.30
N MET A 30 6.91 -9.52 6.52
CA MET A 30 7.50 -8.40 7.23
C MET A 30 7.26 -7.08 6.46
N PRO A 31 7.12 -5.94 7.19
CA PRO A 31 6.96 -4.64 6.56
C PRO A 31 8.10 -4.33 5.60
N SER A 32 7.74 -3.87 4.41
CA SER A 32 8.71 -3.60 3.34
C SER A 32 8.93 -2.10 3.22
N LEU A 33 10.13 -1.63 3.56
CA LEU A 33 10.51 -0.21 3.55
C LEU A 33 11.29 0.22 2.30
N THR A 34 11.81 -0.75 1.54
CA THR A 34 12.62 -0.50 0.35
C THR A 34 12.14 -1.37 -0.80
N ALA A 35 12.50 -1.02 -2.04
CA ALA A 35 12.18 -1.84 -3.20
C ALA A 35 12.73 -3.27 -3.04
N HIS A 36 13.97 -3.40 -2.57
CA HIS A 36 14.59 -4.71 -2.34
C HIS A 36 13.86 -5.53 -1.25
N ALA A 37 13.48 -4.91 -0.13
CA ALA A 37 12.72 -5.59 0.92
C ALA A 37 11.34 -6.04 0.41
N LEU A 38 10.68 -5.19 -0.40
CA LEU A 38 9.41 -5.52 -1.02
C LEU A 38 9.55 -6.72 -1.95
N GLU A 39 10.55 -6.74 -2.82
CA GLU A 39 10.79 -7.88 -3.70
C GLU A 39 11.03 -9.18 -2.93
N ASN A 40 11.81 -9.12 -1.85
CA ASN A 40 12.04 -10.28 -0.99
C ASN A 40 10.73 -10.75 -0.34
N ALA A 41 9.91 -9.83 0.18
CA ALA A 41 8.61 -10.15 0.77
C ALA A 41 7.65 -10.82 -0.24
N LEU A 42 7.64 -10.34 -1.50
CA LEU A 42 6.82 -10.90 -2.57
C LEU A 42 7.21 -12.34 -2.94
N ASN A 43 8.47 -12.73 -2.71
CA ASN A 43 8.98 -14.08 -2.97
C ASN A 43 8.73 -15.07 -1.82
N THR A 44 8.18 -14.62 -0.70
CA THR A 44 7.84 -15.49 0.44
C THR A 44 6.53 -16.27 0.22
N SER A 45 6.22 -17.17 1.17
CA SER A 45 4.92 -17.86 1.27
C SER A 45 3.87 -17.07 2.04
N ALA A 46 4.10 -15.78 2.29
CA ALA A 46 3.11 -14.91 2.91
C ALA A 46 1.92 -14.66 1.96
N HIS A 47 0.75 -14.41 2.55
CA HIS A 47 -0.45 -14.05 1.80
C HIS A 47 -0.61 -12.55 1.66
N VAL A 48 -0.11 -11.78 2.63
CA VAL A 48 -0.27 -10.33 2.70
C VAL A 48 1.08 -9.67 2.93
N VAL A 49 1.40 -8.61 2.20
CA VAL A 49 2.57 -7.77 2.45
C VAL A 49 2.16 -6.47 3.14
N GLU A 50 2.90 -6.07 4.17
CA GLU A 50 2.72 -4.77 4.81
C GLU A 50 3.56 -3.69 4.13
N VAL A 51 2.89 -2.61 3.75
CA VAL A 51 3.46 -1.40 3.16
C VAL A 51 3.15 -0.25 4.12
N PRO A 52 4.11 0.13 4.99
CA PRO A 52 3.96 1.32 5.82
C PRO A 52 4.03 2.57 4.94
N VAL A 53 3.14 3.53 5.19
CA VAL A 53 2.98 4.73 4.39
C VAL A 53 3.09 5.97 5.25
N ALA A 54 3.94 6.89 4.81
CA ALA A 54 4.11 8.21 5.37
C ALA A 54 3.91 9.30 4.29
N TRP A 55 3.82 10.55 4.74
CA TRP A 55 3.72 11.71 3.86
C TRP A 55 5.10 12.28 3.54
N CYS A 56 5.41 12.43 2.25
CA CYS A 56 6.56 13.19 1.79
C CYS A 56 6.11 14.59 1.37
N PRO A 57 6.54 15.66 2.08
CA PRO A 57 6.27 17.03 1.67
C PRO A 57 6.98 17.36 0.35
N PRO A 58 6.67 18.48 -0.32
CA PRO A 58 7.40 18.89 -1.50
C PRO A 58 8.84 19.30 -1.12
N LYS A 59 9.81 19.08 -2.00
CA LYS A 59 11.17 19.63 -1.81
C LYS A 59 11.12 21.16 -1.81
N SER A 60 11.65 21.79 -0.76
CA SER A 60 11.64 23.26 -0.60
C SER A 60 12.39 24.01 -1.71
N ASN A 61 13.37 23.36 -2.35
CA ASN A 61 14.26 23.98 -3.32
C ASN A 61 13.90 23.65 -4.79
N VAL A 62 12.74 23.03 -5.00
CA VAL A 62 12.25 22.65 -6.33
C VAL A 62 11.22 23.68 -6.79
N HIS A 63 11.22 24.02 -8.08
CA HIS A 63 10.28 24.97 -8.63
C HIS A 63 8.83 24.54 -8.30
N PRO A 64 7.89 25.44 -7.97
CA PRO A 64 6.56 25.06 -7.49
C PRO A 64 5.76 24.13 -8.43
N ARG A 65 6.10 24.10 -9.72
CA ARG A 65 5.49 23.19 -10.72
C ARG A 65 6.05 21.76 -10.69
N GLU A 66 7.19 21.57 -10.06
CA GLU A 66 7.91 20.29 -9.92
C GLU A 66 7.88 19.79 -8.46
N ALA A 67 7.36 20.61 -7.55
CA ALA A 67 7.24 20.32 -6.13
C ALA A 67 5.98 19.49 -5.85
N TRP A 68 6.07 18.17 -6.01
CA TRP A 68 4.95 17.26 -5.74
C TRP A 68 5.11 16.61 -4.36
N SER A 69 4.08 16.73 -3.53
CA SER A 69 3.96 15.95 -2.30
C SER A 69 3.30 14.62 -2.61
N GLN A 70 3.74 13.54 -1.96
CA GLN A 70 3.20 12.22 -2.25
C GLN A 70 3.35 11.24 -1.08
N PRO A 71 2.50 10.19 -1.03
CA PRO A 71 2.72 9.07 -0.12
C PRO A 71 3.98 8.30 -0.50
N ILE A 72 4.82 8.04 0.49
CA ILE A 72 6.02 7.22 0.36
C ILE A 72 5.94 6.00 1.27
N VAL A 73 6.69 4.97 0.93
CA VAL A 73 6.85 3.78 1.76
C VAL A 73 7.87 4.07 2.85
N ALA A 74 7.38 4.40 4.04
CA ALA A 74 8.19 4.71 5.21
C ALA A 74 7.35 4.58 6.49
N TRP A 75 8.01 4.39 7.63
CA TRP A 75 7.34 4.35 8.94
C TRP A 75 6.89 5.72 9.42
N THR A 76 7.66 6.76 9.08
CA THR A 76 7.44 8.13 9.54
C THR A 76 7.74 9.11 8.41
N SER A 77 7.17 10.31 8.52
CA SER A 77 7.44 11.43 7.60
C SER A 77 8.74 12.18 7.88
N GLU A 78 9.45 11.78 8.92
CA GLU A 78 10.66 12.47 9.41
C GLU A 78 11.93 11.73 9.02
N ASP A 79 11.85 10.59 8.33
CA ASP A 79 13.02 9.80 7.96
C ASP A 79 13.77 10.44 6.78
N PRO A 80 14.94 11.08 7.02
CA PRO A 80 15.66 11.82 5.99
C PRO A 80 16.28 10.90 4.92
N ASN A 81 16.44 9.60 5.20
CA ASN A 81 17.01 8.64 4.24
C ASN A 81 15.98 8.16 3.21
N THR A 82 14.69 8.28 3.53
CA THR A 82 13.58 7.91 2.63
C THR A 82 12.85 9.13 2.07
N MET A 83 13.04 10.32 2.64
CA MET A 83 12.52 11.57 2.09
C MET A 83 13.08 11.84 0.67
N HIS A 84 12.17 11.78 -0.30
CA HIS A 84 12.37 12.09 -1.73
C HIS A 84 13.28 11.17 -2.56
N THR A 85 13.93 10.18 -1.96
CA THR A 85 14.66 9.11 -2.66
C THR A 85 14.09 7.72 -2.35
N GLY A 86 13.16 7.64 -1.39
CA GLY A 86 12.48 6.42 -1.01
C GLY A 86 11.46 5.94 -2.05
N LEU A 87 11.05 4.69 -1.89
CA LEU A 87 10.02 4.06 -2.71
C LEU A 87 8.69 4.80 -2.53
N THR A 88 8.06 5.24 -3.61
CA THR A 88 6.71 5.84 -3.52
C THR A 88 5.66 4.75 -3.30
N LEU A 89 4.51 5.09 -2.72
CA LEU A 89 3.40 4.13 -2.62
C LEU A 89 2.95 3.65 -4.01
N ASN A 90 2.94 4.55 -5.00
CA ASN A 90 2.57 4.19 -6.36
C ASN A 90 3.52 3.15 -6.96
N ASP A 91 4.84 3.31 -6.79
CA ASP A 91 5.84 2.35 -7.28
C ASP A 91 5.73 1.01 -6.56
N ALA A 92 5.43 1.03 -5.25
CA ALA A 92 5.19 -0.19 -4.49
C ALA A 92 3.96 -0.95 -4.99
N LEU A 93 2.84 -0.25 -5.20
CA LEU A 93 1.63 -0.85 -5.76
C LEU A 93 1.88 -1.44 -7.15
N ASN A 94 2.53 -0.69 -8.04
CA ASN A 94 2.89 -1.16 -9.38
C ASN A 94 3.77 -2.40 -9.34
N THR A 95 4.74 -2.45 -8.43
CA THR A 95 5.61 -3.63 -8.25
C THR A 95 4.81 -4.85 -7.80
N ILE A 96 3.89 -4.69 -6.84
CA ILE A 96 3.05 -5.78 -6.34
C ILE A 96 2.11 -6.27 -7.44
N ILE A 97 1.44 -5.37 -8.16
CA ILE A 97 0.53 -5.68 -9.27
C ILE A 97 1.27 -6.45 -10.36
N ALA A 98 2.47 -6.01 -10.73
CA ALA A 98 3.25 -6.64 -11.80
C ALA A 98 3.74 -8.05 -11.41
N LYS A 99 4.18 -8.24 -10.16
CA LYS A 99 4.84 -9.49 -9.73
C LYS A 99 3.91 -10.51 -9.06
N LYS A 100 2.99 -10.04 -8.22
CA LYS A 100 2.12 -10.87 -7.36
C LYS A 100 0.72 -10.23 -7.23
N PRO A 101 -0.07 -10.08 -8.31
CA PRO A 101 -1.34 -9.34 -8.29
C PRO A 101 -2.42 -9.94 -7.37
N SER A 102 -2.30 -11.22 -7.01
CA SER A 102 -3.21 -11.91 -6.07
C SER A 102 -2.79 -11.79 -4.61
N MET A 103 -1.60 -11.26 -4.30
CA MET A 103 -1.17 -11.05 -2.93
C MET A 103 -2.02 -9.95 -2.28
N GLY A 104 -2.33 -10.12 -1.00
CA GLY A 104 -2.97 -9.07 -0.21
C GLY A 104 -1.99 -7.95 0.14
N ILE A 105 -2.51 -6.75 0.36
CA ILE A 105 -1.71 -5.58 0.74
C ILE A 105 -2.29 -4.99 2.01
N LEU A 106 -1.46 -4.85 3.05
CA LEU A 106 -1.75 -4.05 4.21
C LEU A 106 -1.10 -2.69 4.08
N ILE A 107 -1.91 -1.65 3.96
CA ILE A 107 -1.45 -0.27 3.88
C ILE A 107 -1.57 0.32 5.29
N ASN A 108 -0.43 0.58 5.91
CA ASN A 108 -0.33 1.06 7.29
C ASN A 108 0.01 2.55 7.29
N ILE A 109 -0.99 3.39 7.49
CA ILE A 109 -0.92 4.85 7.38
C ILE A 109 -0.88 5.45 8.78
N ARG A 110 0.28 5.96 9.19
CA ARG A 110 0.43 6.65 10.49
C ARG A 110 0.33 8.17 10.36
N ASP A 111 0.73 8.71 9.21
CA ASP A 111 0.56 10.14 8.93
C ASP A 111 -0.80 10.40 8.28
N PRO A 112 -1.72 11.14 8.94
CA PRO A 112 -3.05 11.42 8.40
C PRO A 112 -3.01 12.21 7.08
N ARG A 113 -1.95 12.96 6.80
CA ARG A 113 -1.77 13.69 5.53
C ARG A 113 -1.63 12.75 4.34
N ALA A 114 -1.11 11.54 4.56
CA ALA A 114 -0.97 10.53 3.52
C ALA A 114 -2.26 9.76 3.24
N LEU A 115 -3.27 9.81 4.13
CA LEU A 115 -4.49 9.01 4.02
C LEU A 115 -5.26 9.27 2.73
N GLN A 116 -5.69 10.50 2.50
CA GLN A 116 -6.50 10.83 1.32
C GLN A 116 -5.74 10.59 0.00
N PRO A 117 -4.47 10.99 -0.15
CA PRO A 117 -3.69 10.67 -1.35
C PRO A 117 -3.46 9.17 -1.56
N ALA A 118 -3.22 8.40 -0.50
CA ALA A 118 -3.08 6.94 -0.59
C ALA A 118 -4.39 6.27 -1.04
N LEU A 119 -5.54 6.67 -0.47
CA LEU A 119 -6.86 6.17 -0.86
C LEU A 119 -7.16 6.43 -2.33
N LYS A 120 -6.78 7.60 -2.87
CA LYS A 120 -6.95 7.91 -4.29
C LYS A 120 -6.16 6.96 -5.20
N LEU A 121 -4.89 6.68 -4.86
CA LEU A 121 -4.06 5.73 -5.61
C LEU A 121 -4.67 4.32 -5.59
N ILE A 122 -5.13 3.87 -4.42
CA ILE A 122 -5.77 2.56 -4.25
C ILE A 122 -7.07 2.47 -5.08
N ASP A 123 -7.90 3.51 -5.04
CA ASP A 123 -9.18 3.56 -5.75
C ASP A 123 -8.98 3.47 -7.27
N VAL A 124 -7.95 4.12 -7.81
CA VAL A 124 -7.56 3.98 -9.22
C VAL A 124 -7.28 2.51 -9.55
N GLU A 125 -6.38 1.86 -8.82
CA GLU A 125 -6.00 0.47 -9.10
C GLU A 125 -7.14 -0.53 -8.86
N ALA A 126 -8.01 -0.26 -7.89
CA ALA A 126 -9.19 -1.07 -7.62
C ALA A 126 -10.23 -0.95 -8.74
N ARG A 127 -10.47 0.27 -9.26
CA ARG A 127 -11.40 0.52 -10.39
C ARG A 127 -10.92 -0.12 -11.68
N PHE A 128 -9.61 -0.18 -11.91
CA PHE A 128 -9.04 -0.86 -13.07
C PHE A 128 -8.88 -2.38 -12.89
N HIS A 129 -9.28 -2.93 -11.73
CA HIS A 129 -9.17 -4.36 -11.40
C HIS A 129 -7.74 -4.92 -11.50
N ASN A 130 -6.73 -4.07 -11.33
CA ASN A 130 -5.32 -4.46 -11.35
C ASN A 130 -4.92 -5.19 -10.06
N LEU A 131 -5.53 -4.80 -8.94
CA LEU A 131 -5.38 -5.45 -7.64
C LEU A 131 -6.41 -6.57 -7.48
N LYS A 132 -5.95 -7.82 -7.56
CA LYS A 132 -6.81 -9.01 -7.46
C LYS A 132 -6.87 -9.56 -6.03
N GLY A 133 -5.92 -9.19 -5.18
CA GLY A 133 -5.90 -9.54 -3.75
C GLY A 133 -6.66 -8.57 -2.85
N PRO A 134 -6.84 -8.92 -1.56
CA PRO A 134 -7.43 -8.04 -0.57
C PRO A 134 -6.54 -6.86 -0.22
N ILE A 135 -7.16 -5.70 -0.02
CA ILE A 135 -6.49 -4.49 0.50
C ILE A 135 -7.02 -4.24 1.91
N PHE A 136 -6.11 -4.21 2.87
CA PHE A 136 -6.37 -3.88 4.25
C PHE A 136 -5.79 -2.49 4.50
N ILE A 137 -6.56 -1.63 5.17
CA ILE A 137 -6.10 -0.29 5.52
C ILE A 137 -6.10 -0.18 7.03
N LYS A 138 -4.93 0.06 7.60
CA LYS A 138 -4.76 0.43 9.00
C LYS A 138 -4.36 1.91 9.00
N ALA A 139 -5.20 2.76 9.56
CA ALA A 139 -4.93 4.18 9.64
C ALA A 139 -5.07 4.68 11.08
N GLU A 140 -4.10 5.45 11.55
CA GLU A 140 -4.24 6.23 12.77
C GLU A 140 -4.94 7.54 12.42
N LEU A 141 -6.14 7.72 12.95
CA LEU A 141 -6.87 8.98 12.87
C LEU A 141 -6.48 9.79 14.11
N LEU A 142 -5.94 11.00 13.92
CA LEU A 142 -5.85 11.95 15.02
C LEU A 142 -7.27 12.20 15.52
N SER A 143 -7.55 11.80 16.76
CA SER A 143 -8.75 12.25 17.46
C SER A 143 -8.64 13.77 17.60
N ALA A 144 -9.61 14.48 17.04
CA ALA A 144 -9.75 15.93 17.19
C ALA A 144 -9.85 16.34 18.68
#